data_AF-A0A7Y8SR54-F1
#
_entry.id   AF-A0A7Y8SR54-F1
#
_cell.length_a   1.000
_cell.length_b   1.000
_cell.length_c   1.000
_cell.angle_alpha   90.00
_cell.angle_beta   90.00
_cell.angle_gamma   90.00
#
_symmetry.space_group_name_H-M   'P 1'
#
loop_
_entity.id
_entity.type
_entity.pdbx_description
1 polymer ?
#
loop_
_entity_poly.entity_id
_entity_poly.type
_entity_poly.pdbx_seq_one_letter_code
_entity_poly.pdbx_strand_id
1 'polypeptide(L)'
;MAEAGRLLSSPLPRARETAELLALGRPFETDPVFVEAPLPAPHIPWLRASPSFWWVLSRVTWWCGLAMGAESRPDAEARARTAAGRLAGAAEAGTVALCGHGWFNRMIGRVLRRQGWICVADGGDAYWSLRRYAKRPQS
;
A
#
# COMPACT_ATOMS: atom_id res chain seq x y z
N MET A 1 -5.39 3.48 -20.05
CA MET A 1 -5.63 3.32 -18.60
C MET A 1 -7.14 3.36 -18.42
N ALA A 2 -7.75 2.37 -17.77
CA ALA A 2 -9.20 2.39 -17.54
C ALA A 2 -9.52 3.63 -16.68
N GLU A 3 -10.53 4.39 -17.07
CA GLU A 3 -10.99 5.56 -16.35
C GLU A 3 -11.33 5.15 -14.91
N ALA A 4 -10.46 5.53 -13.97
CA ALA A 4 -10.74 5.30 -12.56
C ALA A 4 -11.90 6.23 -12.18
N GLY A 5 -13.04 5.62 -11.84
CA GLY A 5 -14.21 6.35 -11.34
C GLY A 5 -13.87 7.09 -10.05
N ARG A 6 -13.03 6.50 -9.19
CA ARG A 6 -12.53 7.10 -7.94
C ARG A 6 -11.01 6.96 -7.79
N LEU A 7 -10.39 7.99 -7.23
CA LEU A 7 -8.97 8.02 -6.89
C LEU A 7 -8.83 8.23 -5.37
N LEU A 8 -8.11 7.32 -4.73
CA LEU A 8 -7.75 7.39 -3.32
C LEU A 8 -6.23 7.57 -3.20
N SER A 9 -5.78 8.25 -2.15
CA SER A 9 -4.34 8.46 -1.92
C SER A 9 -3.97 8.43 -0.44
N SER A 10 -2.73 8.05 -0.15
CA SER A 10 -2.13 8.38 1.14
C SER A 10 -1.94 9.89 1.28
N PRO A 11 -1.97 10.46 2.50
CA PRO A 11 -1.71 11.88 2.73
C PRO A 11 -0.23 12.28 2.60
N LEU A 12 0.71 11.33 2.49
CA LEU A 12 2.13 11.64 2.33
C LEU A 12 2.42 12.33 0.97
N PRO A 13 3.33 13.34 0.92
CA PRO A 13 3.55 14.18 -0.26
C PRO A 13 3.74 13.40 -1.57
N ARG A 14 4.67 12.44 -1.59
CA ARG A 14 4.95 11.61 -2.78
C ARG A 14 3.72 10.89 -3.36
N ALA A 15 2.79 10.47 -2.49
CA ALA A 15 1.56 9.81 -2.92
C ALA A 15 0.55 10.83 -3.46
N ARG A 16 0.42 11.99 -2.78
CA ARG A 16 -0.46 13.09 -3.20
C ARG A 16 -0.04 13.67 -4.54
N GLU A 17 1.25 13.93 -4.74
CA GLU A 17 1.80 14.42 -6.01
C GLU A 17 1.49 13.46 -7.16
N THR A 18 1.64 12.14 -6.93
CA THR A 18 1.24 11.13 -7.91
C THR A 18 -0.27 11.16 -8.18
N ALA A 19 -1.09 11.31 -7.13
CA ALA A 19 -2.54 11.40 -7.27
C ALA A 19 -2.97 12.66 -8.03
N GLU A 20 -2.36 13.81 -7.78
CA GLU A 20 -2.63 15.07 -8.48
C GLU A 20 -2.35 14.95 -9.97
N LEU A 21 -1.23 14.32 -10.34
CA LEU A 21 -0.88 14.04 -11.73
C LEU A 21 -1.89 13.09 -12.40
N LEU A 22 -2.40 12.09 -11.68
CA LEU A 22 -3.40 11.15 -12.20
C LEU A 22 -4.82 11.71 -12.22
N ALA A 23 -5.13 12.65 -11.33
CA ALA A 23 -6.47 13.20 -11.19
C ALA A 23 -6.84 14.16 -12.33
N LEU A 24 -5.85 14.74 -13.00
CA LEU A 24 -6.04 15.66 -14.14
C LEU A 24 -7.06 16.79 -13.80
N GLY A 25 -6.95 17.35 -12.59
CA GLY A 25 -7.84 18.41 -12.10
C GLY A 25 -9.13 17.94 -11.43
N ARG A 26 -9.42 16.64 -11.39
CA ARG A 26 -10.55 16.07 -10.63
C ARG A 26 -10.23 16.00 -9.13
N PRO A 27 -11.23 16.08 -8.24
CA PRO A 27 -11.01 15.82 -6.81
C PRO A 27 -10.67 14.34 -6.56
N PHE A 28 -9.83 14.09 -5.56
CA PHE A 28 -9.49 12.76 -5.05
C PHE A 28 -9.51 12.74 -3.52
N GLU A 29 -9.70 11.57 -2.93
CA GLU A 29 -9.79 11.41 -1.48
C GLU A 29 -8.42 11.02 -0.90
N THR A 30 -8.07 11.58 0.26
CA THR A 30 -6.88 11.19 1.02
C THR A 30 -7.26 10.57 2.35
N ASP A 31 -6.67 9.41 2.67
CA ASP A 31 -6.94 8.70 3.92
C ASP A 31 -5.62 8.21 4.57
N PRO A 32 -5.34 8.56 5.84
CA PRO A 32 -4.18 8.06 6.60
C PRO A 32 -4.09 6.53 6.68
N VAL A 33 -5.18 5.80 6.48
CA VAL A 33 -5.18 4.33 6.44
C VAL A 33 -4.17 3.80 5.41
N PHE A 34 -3.88 4.56 4.34
CA PHE A 34 -2.98 4.18 3.24
C PHE A 34 -1.51 4.58 3.45
N VAL A 35 -1.12 5.15 4.59
CA VAL A 35 0.28 5.50 4.89
C VAL A 35 1.18 4.25 4.84
N GLU A 36 2.44 4.41 4.43
CA GLU A 36 3.40 3.30 4.41
C GLU A 36 3.56 2.69 5.80
N ALA A 37 3.72 1.38 5.88
CA ALA A 37 4.02 0.76 7.16
C ALA A 37 5.36 1.30 7.69
N PRO A 38 5.46 1.67 8.98
CA PRO A 38 6.71 2.12 9.53
C PRO A 38 7.68 0.94 9.57
N LEU A 39 8.77 1.05 8.82
CA LEU A 39 9.86 0.08 8.77
C LEU A 39 11.06 0.67 9.48
N PRO A 40 11.07 0.75 10.83
CA PRO A 40 12.19 1.33 11.56
C PRO A 40 13.45 0.51 11.29
N ALA A 41 14.52 1.19 10.88
CA ALA A 41 15.83 0.55 10.80
C ALA A 41 16.37 0.32 12.22
N PRO A 42 16.88 -0.86 12.56
CA PRO A 42 17.53 -1.08 13.85
C PRO A 42 18.80 -0.23 13.93
N HIS A 43 19.00 0.46 15.05
CA HIS A 43 20.19 1.27 15.24
C HIS A 43 21.37 0.39 15.71
N ILE A 44 22.33 0.11 14.83
CA ILE A 44 23.53 -0.68 15.14
C ILE A 44 24.78 0.18 14.88
N PRO A 45 25.33 0.88 15.89
CA PRO A 45 26.28 1.97 15.68
C PRO A 45 27.64 1.56 15.11
N TRP A 46 28.02 0.28 15.20
CA TRP A 46 29.28 -0.24 14.65
C TRP A 46 29.15 -0.87 13.25
N LEU A 47 27.94 -0.97 12.69
CA LEU A 47 27.72 -1.60 11.40
C LEU A 47 27.60 -0.53 10.31
N ARG A 48 28.54 -0.51 9.37
CA ARG A 48 28.44 0.28 8.13
C ARG A 48 27.96 -0.62 7.01
N ALA A 49 26.72 -0.44 6.57
CA ALA A 49 26.12 -1.23 5.50
C ALA A 49 25.45 -0.35 4.45
N SER A 50 25.18 -0.92 3.27
CA SER A 50 24.53 -0.19 2.17
C SER A 50 23.08 0.15 2.49
N PRO A 51 22.49 1.19 1.87
CA PRO A 51 21.08 1.53 2.04
C PRO A 51 20.13 0.34 1.77
N SER A 52 20.44 -0.47 0.75
CA SER A 52 19.67 -1.68 0.41
C SER A 52 19.70 -2.72 1.52
N PHE A 53 20.84 -2.90 2.19
CA PHE A 53 20.95 -3.79 3.35
C PHE A 53 20.11 -3.29 4.52
N TRP A 54 20.16 -2.00 4.83
CA TRP A 54 19.33 -1.40 5.87
C TRP A 54 17.83 -1.52 5.59
N TRP A 55 17.43 -1.43 4.33
CA TRP A 55 16.05 -1.68 3.89
C TRP A 55 15.58 -3.12 4.11
N VAL A 56 16.45 -4.09 3.91
CA VAL A 56 16.13 -5.51 4.17
C VAL A 56 16.10 -5.75 5.68
N LEU A 57 17.10 -5.24 6.40
CA LEU A 57 17.23 -5.42 7.83
C LEU A 57 16.05 -4.79 8.58
N SER A 58 15.61 -3.58 8.20
CA SER A 58 14.44 -2.93 8.80
C SER A 58 13.16 -3.75 8.62
N ARG A 59 12.98 -4.39 7.46
CA ARG A 59 11.86 -5.31 7.22
C ARG A 59 11.96 -6.55 8.07
N VAL A 60 13.16 -7.13 8.23
CA VAL A 60 13.39 -8.32 9.05
C VAL A 60 13.15 -8.02 10.53
N THR A 61 13.69 -6.92 11.07
CA THR A 61 13.48 -6.56 12.48
C THR A 61 12.03 -6.23 12.77
N TRP A 62 11.36 -5.51 11.88
CA TRP A 62 9.93 -5.26 12.00
C TRP A 62 9.12 -6.57 11.93
N TRP A 63 9.50 -7.49 11.03
CA TRP A 63 8.89 -8.82 10.92
C TRP A 63 9.09 -9.67 12.19
N CYS A 64 10.21 -9.51 12.88
CA CYS A 64 10.52 -10.16 14.15
C CYS A 64 9.87 -9.50 15.38
N GLY A 65 9.00 -8.49 15.20
CA GLY A 65 8.24 -7.88 16.29
C GLY A 65 8.96 -6.73 17.02
N LEU A 66 10.14 -6.32 16.55
CA LEU A 66 10.83 -5.14 17.04
C LEU A 66 10.25 -3.89 16.37
N ALA A 67 9.01 -3.54 16.73
CA ALA A 67 8.34 -2.37 16.20
C ALA A 67 8.97 -1.05 16.69
N MET A 68 9.83 -1.10 17.73
CA MET A 68 10.58 0.05 18.28
C MET A 68 9.72 1.31 18.49
N GLY A 69 8.50 1.12 19.02
CA GLY A 69 7.54 2.22 19.26
C GLY A 69 6.72 2.64 18.04
N ALA A 70 6.92 2.01 16.89
CA ALA A 70 6.09 2.17 15.70
C ALA A 70 4.98 1.10 15.62
N GLU A 71 4.14 1.19 14.59
CA GLU A 71 3.08 0.20 14.32
C GLU A 71 3.64 -1.22 14.21
N SER A 72 3.03 -2.16 14.93
CA SER A 72 3.44 -3.57 14.88
C SER A 72 2.94 -4.26 13.61
N ARG A 73 3.47 -5.45 13.31
CA ARG A 73 2.98 -6.23 12.17
C ARG A 73 1.50 -6.61 12.28
N PRO A 74 0.99 -7.15 13.40
CA PRO A 74 -0.45 -7.40 13.56
C PRO A 74 -1.31 -6.16 13.37
N ASP A 75 -0.86 -5.00 13.87
CA ASP A 75 -1.57 -3.73 13.71
C ASP A 75 -1.59 -3.30 12.24
N ALA A 76 -0.46 -3.37 11.55
CA ALA A 76 -0.38 -3.08 10.12
C ALA A 76 -1.21 -4.07 9.29
N GLU A 77 -1.30 -5.35 9.69
CA GLU A 77 -2.18 -6.33 9.05
C GLU A 77 -3.66 -5.99 9.30
N ALA A 78 -4.03 -5.51 10.49
CA ALA A 78 -5.36 -5.02 10.80
C ALA A 78 -5.70 -3.77 9.97
N ARG A 79 -4.77 -2.81 9.88
CA ARG A 79 -4.91 -1.62 9.04
C ARG A 79 -5.02 -1.97 7.57
N ALA A 80 -4.25 -2.95 7.09
CA ALA A 80 -4.38 -3.46 5.72
C ALA A 80 -5.76 -4.08 5.45
N ARG A 81 -6.40 -4.69 6.46
CA ARG A 81 -7.80 -5.15 6.35
C ARG A 81 -8.76 -3.98 6.20
N THR A 82 -8.61 -2.94 7.01
CA THR A 82 -9.42 -1.70 6.90
C THR A 82 -9.24 -1.04 5.52
N ALA A 83 -8.00 -0.91 5.06
CA ALA A 83 -7.67 -0.33 3.76
C ALA A 83 -8.24 -1.15 2.58
N ALA A 84 -8.16 -2.49 2.65
CA ALA A 84 -8.77 -3.37 1.65
C ALA A 84 -10.30 -3.23 1.63
N GLY A 85 -10.93 -3.12 2.81
CA GLY A 85 -12.37 -2.87 2.92
C GLY A 85 -12.78 -1.53 2.30
N ARG A 86 -12.02 -0.45 2.54
CA ARG A 86 -12.22 0.87 1.91
C ARG A 86 -12.16 0.78 0.39
N LEU A 87 -11.16 0.09 -0.16
CA LEU A 87 -11.02 -0.11 -1.61
C LEU A 87 -12.15 -0.95 -2.20
N ALA A 88 -12.48 -2.08 -1.56
CA ALA A 88 -13.55 -2.94 -2.01
C ALA A 88 -14.91 -2.22 -2.00
N GLY A 89 -15.22 -1.47 -0.94
CA GLY A 89 -16.44 -0.67 -0.85
C GLY A 89 -16.49 0.46 -1.88
N ALA A 90 -15.36 1.15 -2.13
CA ALA A 90 -15.28 2.13 -3.21
C ALA A 90 -15.46 1.48 -4.60
N ALA A 91 -15.02 0.24 -4.76
CA ALA A 91 -15.10 -0.50 -6.01
C ALA A 91 -16.53 -0.94 -6.38
N GLU A 92 -17.45 -1.01 -5.42
CA GLU A 92 -18.87 -1.32 -5.69
C GLU A 92 -19.54 -0.23 -6.56
N ALA A 93 -19.02 1.01 -6.55
CA ALA A 93 -19.48 2.11 -7.38
C ALA A 93 -18.70 2.27 -8.70
N GLY A 94 -17.73 1.39 -8.99
CA GLY A 94 -16.90 1.42 -10.20
C GLY A 94 -15.41 1.31 -9.93
N THR A 95 -14.57 1.49 -10.95
CA THR A 95 -13.12 1.33 -10.83
C THR A 95 -12.50 2.31 -9.82
N VAL A 96 -11.69 1.80 -8.90
CA VAL A 96 -10.93 2.60 -7.93
C VAL A 96 -9.42 2.47 -8.18
N ALA A 97 -8.70 3.59 -8.08
CA ALA A 97 -7.24 3.63 -8.07
C ALA A 97 -6.73 4.10 -6.70
N LEU A 98 -5.60 3.54 -6.26
CA LEU A 98 -4.92 3.94 -5.02
C LEU A 98 -3.49 4.40 -5.33
N CYS A 99 -3.18 5.65 -4.96
CA CYS A 99 -1.81 6.16 -4.84
C CYS A 99 -1.29 5.90 -3.42
N GLY A 100 -0.47 4.86 -3.27
CA GLY A 100 0.03 4.40 -1.98
C GLY A 100 1.52 4.09 -2.02
N HIS A 101 1.94 3.16 -1.17
CA HIS A 101 3.35 2.82 -1.00
C HIS A 101 3.56 1.33 -1.14
N GLY A 102 4.74 0.93 -1.64
CA GLY A 102 4.96 -0.43 -2.12
C GLY A 102 4.71 -1.50 -1.07
N TRP A 103 5.21 -1.32 0.16
CA TRP A 103 5.11 -2.38 1.17
C TRP A 103 3.67 -2.51 1.67
N PHE A 104 3.04 -1.41 2.03
CA PHE A 104 1.65 -1.42 2.49
C PHE A 104 0.67 -1.85 1.39
N ASN A 105 0.89 -1.45 0.13
CA ASN A 105 0.11 -1.94 -1.02
C ASN A 105 0.22 -3.46 -1.17
N ARG A 106 1.39 -4.06 -0.87
CA ARG A 106 1.55 -5.52 -0.86
C ARG A 106 0.75 -6.18 0.25
N MET A 107 0.65 -5.54 1.41
CA MET A 107 -0.20 -6.01 2.52
C MET A 107 -1.68 -5.96 2.15
N ILE A 108 -2.15 -4.83 1.59
CA ILE A 108 -3.52 -4.68 1.07
C ILE A 108 -3.81 -5.76 0.03
N GLY A 109 -2.90 -5.95 -0.94
CA GLY A 109 -3.04 -6.96 -1.99
C GLY A 109 -3.09 -8.40 -1.48
N ARG A 110 -2.44 -8.71 -0.35
CA ARG A 110 -2.61 -10.01 0.33
C ARG A 110 -4.01 -10.15 0.92
N VAL A 111 -4.55 -9.09 1.53
CA VAL A 111 -5.91 -9.11 2.08
C VAL A 111 -6.95 -9.25 0.97
N LEU A 112 -6.86 -8.46 -0.11
CA LEU A 112 -7.78 -8.54 -1.24
C LEU A 112 -7.83 -9.96 -1.82
N ARG A 113 -6.68 -10.61 -1.99
CA ARG A 113 -6.63 -12.00 -2.46
C ARG A 113 -7.32 -12.99 -1.51
N ARG A 114 -7.16 -12.82 -0.19
CA ARG A 114 -7.88 -13.62 0.80
C ARG A 114 -9.40 -13.37 0.77
N GLN A 115 -9.82 -12.18 0.33
CA GLN A 115 -11.22 -11.81 0.11
C GLN A 115 -11.74 -12.20 -1.29
N GLY A 116 -11.01 -13.04 -2.05
CA GLY A 116 -11.46 -13.56 -3.34
C GLY A 116 -11.16 -12.67 -4.56
N TRP A 117 -10.41 -11.57 -4.38
CA TRP A 117 -9.94 -10.76 -5.51
C TRP A 117 -8.78 -11.44 -6.25
N ILE A 118 -8.76 -11.30 -7.56
CA ILE A 118 -7.74 -11.88 -8.44
C ILE A 118 -6.81 -10.77 -8.91
N CYS A 119 -5.50 -10.97 -8.77
CA CYS A 119 -4.50 -10.08 -9.35
C CYS A 119 -4.44 -10.34 -10.86
N VAL A 120 -5.02 -9.44 -11.65
CA VAL A 120 -5.11 -9.56 -13.12
C VAL A 120 -3.98 -8.86 -13.85
N ALA A 121 -3.22 -8.01 -13.16
CA ALA A 121 -1.98 -7.43 -13.66
C ALA A 121 -1.04 -7.15 -12.49
N ASP A 122 0.23 -7.54 -12.63
CA ASP A 122 1.29 -7.31 -11.65
C ASP A 122 2.48 -6.61 -12.32
N GLY A 123 2.64 -5.32 -12.05
CA GLY A 123 3.75 -4.50 -12.56
C GLY A 123 5.04 -4.58 -11.73
N GLY A 124 5.13 -5.48 -10.75
CA GLY A 124 6.32 -5.67 -9.93
C GLY A 124 6.45 -4.68 -8.77
N ASP A 125 7.70 -4.37 -8.42
CA ASP A 125 8.08 -3.56 -7.25
C ASP A 125 8.91 -2.30 -7.62
N ALA A 126 8.97 -1.96 -8.92
CA ALA A 126 9.65 -0.76 -9.39
C ALA A 126 8.89 0.52 -8.96
N TYR A 127 9.57 1.67 -9.05
CA TYR A 127 8.89 2.96 -8.91
C TYR A 127 7.77 3.08 -9.96
N TRP A 128 6.63 3.66 -9.56
CA TRP A 128 5.45 3.80 -10.41
C TRP A 128 4.85 2.47 -10.92
N SER A 129 5.18 1.35 -10.28
CA SER A 129 4.53 0.06 -10.57
C SER A 129 3.06 0.06 -10.13
N LEU A 130 2.23 -0.62 -10.92
CA LEU A 130 0.81 -0.80 -10.68
C LEU A 130 0.48 -2.28 -10.51
N ARG A 131 -0.45 -2.57 -9.61
CA ARG A 131 -1.13 -3.88 -9.52
C ARG A 131 -2.61 -3.67 -9.70
N ARG A 132 -3.25 -4.49 -10.54
CA ARG A 132 -4.70 -4.44 -10.76
C ARG A 132 -5.36 -5.70 -10.20
N TYR A 133 -6.38 -5.49 -9.38
CA TYR A 133 -7.18 -6.56 -8.81
C TYR A 133 -8.61 -6.49 -9.35
N ALA A 134 -9.20 -7.65 -9.64
CA ALA A 134 -10.59 -7.76 -10.06
C ALA A 134 -11.32 -8.78 -9.18
N LYS A 135 -12.54 -8.45 -8.76
CA LYS A 135 -13.43 -9.39 -8.06
C LYS A 135 -14.05 -10.29 -9.13
N ARG A 136 -14.03 -11.60 -8.92
CA ARG A 136 -14.73 -12.52 -9.83
C ARG A 136 -16.24 -12.18 -9.78
N PRO A 137 -16.95 -12.08 -10.91
CA PRO A 137 -18.40 -11.89 -10.88
C PRO A 137 -19.03 -13.03 -10.07
N GLN A 138 -19.87 -12.68 -9.12
CA GLN A 138 -20.68 -13.66 -8.40
C GLN A 138 -21.80 -14.07 -9.36
N SER A 139 -21.76 -15.31 -9.82
CA SER A 139 -22.81 -15.97 -10.62
C SER A 139 -24.06 -16.20 -9.80
#